data_AF-A0A0M1J4I4-F1
#
_entry.id   AF-A0A0M1J4I4-F1
#
_cell.length_a   1.000
_cell.length_b   1.000
_cell.length_c   1.000
_cell.angle_alpha   90.00
_cell.angle_beta   90.00
_cell.angle_gamma   90.00
#
_symmetry.space_group_name_H-M   'P 1'
#
loop_
_entity.id
_entity.type
_entity.pdbx_description
1 polymer ?
#
loop_
_entity_poly.entity_id
_entity_poly.type
_entity_poly.pdbx_seq_one_letter_code
_entity_poly.pdbx_strand_id
1 'polypeptide(L)'
;MLFSPAPRVLALAQEFPEYAALTIPKPIALGQVQRLLKPGEGLVAFALGWEETKSFVWLITPNSASFRQINRTAEDIAKQVKILRAKLDPVANTRLKEAFPVAVAHKLYQDILGPETARLAEVKTLFVVPDGALESLPFSVLVTAPPTGNPQDYQNIAWLSRKWATVTLPTVSSLHALRTLATQRQAANQPFVGFGDPKFTGDPSANRGVGGIRLIGDINSGAIPANRLSTILGPLPGTAIELKANAKTLGAGENSIFLQERANIPQVYKTRLKDYKVVQFATHALVAGEIKQFQLGQAEPAIALTPPPT
;
A
#
# COMPACT_ATOMS: atom_id res chain seq x y z
N MET A 1 -8.89 -4.56 29.77
CA MET A 1 -8.77 -3.11 30.05
C MET A 1 -9.13 -2.36 28.78
N LEU A 2 -10.26 -1.66 28.77
CA LEU A 2 -10.69 -0.83 27.65
C LEU A 2 -9.88 0.46 27.68
N PHE A 3 -8.98 0.66 26.71
CA PHE A 3 -8.30 1.95 26.53
C PHE A 3 -9.35 3.00 26.14
N SER A 4 -9.60 3.96 27.04
CA SER A 4 -10.37 5.15 26.71
C SER A 4 -9.53 6.01 25.74
N PRO A 5 -10.01 6.33 24.53
CA PRO A 5 -9.25 7.15 23.59
C PRO A 5 -9.06 8.56 24.16
N ALA A 6 -7.90 9.17 23.87
CA ALA A 6 -7.55 10.50 24.37
C ALA A 6 -8.59 11.57 23.90
N PRO A 7 -8.84 12.65 24.68
CA PRO A 7 -9.88 13.64 24.39
C PRO A 7 -9.81 14.28 22.99
N ARG A 8 -8.61 14.42 22.42
CA ARG A 8 -8.41 14.94 21.05
C ARG A 8 -8.92 13.99 19.95
N VAL A 9 -8.88 12.69 20.20
CA VAL A 9 -9.38 11.66 19.26
C VAL A 9 -10.91 11.69 19.19
N LEU A 10 -11.56 11.97 20.33
CA LEU A 10 -13.01 12.15 20.42
C LEU A 10 -13.49 13.42 19.68
N ALA A 11 -12.75 14.53 19.79
CA ALA A 11 -13.06 15.76 19.07
C ALA A 11 -12.92 15.59 17.54
N LEU A 12 -11.82 15.00 17.06
CA LEU A 12 -11.64 14.68 15.63
C LEU A 12 -12.73 13.74 15.11
N ALA A 13 -13.18 12.78 15.94
CA ALA A 13 -14.23 11.85 15.55
C ALA A 13 -15.62 12.49 15.43
N GLN A 14 -15.88 13.56 16.18
CA GLN A 14 -17.12 14.33 16.05
C GLN A 14 -17.09 15.29 14.86
N GLU A 15 -15.95 15.95 14.61
CA GLU A 15 -15.82 16.91 13.50
C GLU A 15 -15.63 16.22 12.14
N PHE A 16 -14.98 15.06 12.11
CA PHE A 16 -14.69 14.29 10.89
C PHE A 16 -15.12 12.83 11.04
N PRO A 17 -16.43 12.54 11.13
CA PRO A 17 -16.95 11.19 11.37
C PRO A 17 -16.53 10.19 10.29
N GLU A 18 -16.37 10.64 9.03
CA GLU A 18 -15.87 9.81 7.93
C GLU A 18 -14.42 9.34 8.16
N TYR A 19 -13.56 10.24 8.65
CA TYR A 19 -12.16 9.95 8.95
C TYR A 19 -12.04 9.02 10.16
N ALA A 20 -12.84 9.26 11.22
CA ALA A 20 -12.86 8.40 12.39
C ALA A 20 -13.37 6.99 12.11
N ALA A 21 -14.33 6.82 11.18
CA ALA A 21 -14.77 5.49 10.75
C ALA A 21 -13.65 4.67 10.10
N LEU A 22 -12.64 5.33 9.51
CA LEU A 22 -11.47 4.69 8.92
C LEU A 22 -10.35 4.41 9.94
N THR A 23 -10.19 5.28 10.95
CA THR A 23 -9.11 5.16 11.94
C THR A 23 -9.51 4.40 13.20
N ILE A 24 -10.80 4.30 13.52
CA ILE A 24 -11.34 3.57 14.68
C ILE A 24 -12.51 2.68 14.21
N PRO A 25 -12.21 1.58 13.49
CA PRO A 25 -13.23 0.75 12.87
C PRO A 25 -14.04 -0.01 13.93
N LYS A 26 -15.37 0.07 13.83
CA LYS A 26 -16.29 -0.78 14.61
C LYS A 26 -16.43 -2.15 13.95
N PRO A 27 -16.62 -3.24 14.71
CA PRO A 27 -16.92 -4.55 14.15
C PRO A 27 -18.15 -4.50 13.23
N ILE A 28 -18.10 -5.24 12.12
CA ILE A 28 -19.18 -5.33 11.13
C ILE A 28 -19.72 -6.76 11.07
N ALA A 29 -21.05 -6.91 11.01
CA ALA A 29 -21.68 -8.22 10.93
C ALA A 29 -21.45 -8.87 9.56
N LEU A 30 -21.29 -10.20 9.52
CA LEU A 30 -21.04 -10.95 8.28
C LEU A 30 -22.04 -10.62 7.17
N GLY A 31 -23.34 -10.64 7.48
CA GLY A 31 -24.39 -10.34 6.51
C GLY A 31 -24.31 -8.92 5.93
N GLN A 32 -23.73 -7.96 6.66
CA GLN A 32 -23.46 -6.62 6.12
C GLN A 32 -22.26 -6.65 5.18
N VAL A 33 -21.18 -7.37 5.52
CA VAL A 33 -20.02 -7.56 4.61
C VAL A 33 -20.46 -8.19 3.29
N GLN A 34 -21.29 -9.23 3.34
CA GLN A 34 -21.79 -9.90 2.13
C GLN A 34 -22.60 -8.96 1.23
N ARG A 35 -23.43 -8.07 1.78
CA ARG A 35 -24.17 -7.05 1.01
C ARG A 35 -23.29 -5.96 0.40
N LEU A 36 -22.09 -5.74 0.96
CA LEU A 36 -21.14 -4.74 0.45
C LEU A 36 -20.29 -5.26 -0.71
N LEU A 37 -20.14 -6.59 -0.81
CA LEU A 37 -19.42 -7.24 -1.90
C LEU A 37 -20.31 -7.29 -3.14
N LYS A 38 -19.80 -6.78 -4.26
CA LYS A 38 -20.47 -6.88 -5.56
C LYS A 38 -20.31 -8.31 -6.14
N PRO A 39 -21.12 -8.68 -7.13
CA PRO A 39 -20.87 -9.90 -7.91
C PRO A 39 -19.43 -9.92 -8.45
N GLY A 40 -18.73 -11.04 -8.26
CA GLY A 40 -17.32 -11.19 -8.62
C GLY A 40 -16.31 -10.59 -7.64
N GLU A 41 -16.76 -10.05 -6.50
CA GLU A 41 -15.88 -9.62 -5.41
C GLU A 41 -15.85 -10.67 -4.29
N GLY A 42 -14.66 -10.89 -3.72
CA GLY A 42 -14.46 -11.70 -2.53
C GLY A 42 -13.60 -10.97 -1.52
N LEU A 43 -13.71 -11.32 -0.26
CA LEU A 43 -12.87 -10.81 0.82
C LEU A 43 -12.22 -11.96 1.55
N VAL A 44 -10.92 -11.84 1.81
CA VAL A 44 -10.19 -12.69 2.74
C VAL A 44 -9.67 -11.83 3.90
N ALA A 45 -9.85 -12.30 5.12
CA ALA A 45 -9.29 -11.69 6.31
C ALA A 45 -8.50 -12.71 7.12
N PHE A 46 -7.33 -12.31 7.61
CA PHE A 46 -6.45 -13.14 8.41
C PHE A 46 -6.45 -12.67 9.86
N ALA A 47 -6.31 -13.62 10.79
CA ALA A 47 -5.91 -13.36 12.17
C ALA A 47 -4.82 -14.37 12.52
N LEU A 48 -3.58 -13.91 12.57
CA LEU A 48 -2.44 -14.73 12.90
C LEU A 48 -2.27 -14.76 14.43
N GLY A 49 -2.23 -15.97 14.97
CA GLY A 49 -2.05 -16.19 16.40
C GLY A 49 -0.65 -15.80 16.86
N TRP A 50 -0.55 -15.24 18.06
CA TRP A 50 0.70 -14.96 18.76
C TRP A 50 1.11 -16.19 19.58
N GLU A 51 2.40 -16.53 19.58
CA GLU A 51 2.95 -17.68 20.33
C GLU A 51 2.21 -19.00 20.04
N GLU A 52 1.56 -19.61 21.05
CA GLU A 52 0.86 -20.90 20.93
C GLU A 52 -0.58 -20.77 20.41
N THR A 53 -1.08 -19.54 20.19
CA THR A 53 -2.43 -19.34 19.70
C THR A 53 -2.57 -19.70 18.23
N LYS A 54 -3.77 -20.14 17.85
CA LYS A 54 -4.05 -20.59 16.49
C LYS A 54 -4.22 -19.41 15.53
N SER A 55 -3.80 -19.61 14.29
CA SER A 55 -4.04 -18.66 13.19
C SER A 55 -5.31 -19.05 12.44
N PHE A 56 -6.02 -18.07 11.90
CA PHE A 56 -7.28 -18.26 11.20
C PHE A 56 -7.38 -17.43 9.94
N VAL A 57 -8.24 -17.89 9.04
CA VAL A 57 -8.65 -17.16 7.84
C VAL A 57 -10.16 -17.20 7.69
N TRP A 58 -10.74 -16.06 7.34
CA TRP A 58 -12.09 -15.92 6.86
C TRP A 58 -12.06 -15.67 5.37
N LEU A 59 -12.94 -16.33 4.64
CA LEU A 59 -13.22 -16.05 3.24
C LEU A 59 -14.70 -15.76 3.09
N ILE A 60 -15.02 -14.63 2.49
CA ILE A 60 -16.37 -14.11 2.39
C ILE A 60 -16.62 -13.74 0.93
N THR A 61 -17.76 -14.19 0.42
CA THR A 61 -18.33 -13.83 -0.88
C THR A 61 -19.76 -13.36 -0.64
N PRO A 62 -20.45 -12.76 -1.64
CA PRO A 62 -21.85 -12.36 -1.47
C PRO A 62 -22.77 -13.48 -0.97
N ASN A 63 -22.47 -14.73 -1.35
CA ASN A 63 -23.38 -15.86 -1.14
C ASN A 63 -22.83 -16.95 -0.19
N SER A 64 -21.56 -16.85 0.20
CA SER A 64 -20.95 -17.84 1.08
C SER A 64 -19.89 -17.22 1.99
N ALA A 65 -19.66 -17.87 3.13
CA ALA A 65 -18.54 -17.56 4.00
C ALA A 65 -17.93 -18.86 4.51
N SER A 66 -16.61 -18.86 4.73
CA SER A 66 -15.92 -19.90 5.45
C SER A 66 -14.96 -19.31 6.47
N PHE A 67 -14.78 -20.05 7.56
CA PHE A 67 -13.85 -19.76 8.62
C PHE A 67 -13.04 -21.01 8.88
N ARG A 68 -11.71 -20.89 8.83
CA ARG A 68 -10.83 -22.03 8.94
C ARG A 68 -9.61 -21.68 9.77
N GLN A 69 -9.20 -22.61 10.62
CA GLN A 69 -7.88 -22.59 11.23
C GLN A 69 -6.79 -22.83 10.17
N ILE A 70 -5.77 -21.99 10.17
CA ILE A 70 -4.55 -22.21 9.41
C ILE A 70 -3.68 -23.20 10.21
N ASN A 71 -3.30 -24.32 9.60
CA ASN A 71 -2.48 -25.35 10.24
C ASN A 71 -0.97 -25.00 10.23
N ARG A 72 -0.66 -23.74 10.57
CA ARG A 72 0.69 -23.16 10.72
C ARG A 72 0.68 -22.13 11.83
N THR A 73 1.81 -21.99 12.51
CA THR A 73 2.02 -20.89 13.46
C THR A 73 2.25 -19.58 12.70
N ALA A 74 2.06 -18.44 13.38
CA ALA A 74 2.44 -17.15 12.79
C ALA A 74 3.95 -17.06 12.52
N GLU A 75 4.77 -17.74 13.33
CA GLU A 75 6.23 -17.80 13.13
C GLU A 75 6.59 -18.54 11.84
N ASP A 76 5.93 -19.68 11.56
CA ASP A 76 6.14 -20.44 10.32
C ASP A 76 5.76 -19.60 9.09
N ILE A 77 4.64 -18.87 9.17
CA ILE A 77 4.20 -17.94 8.12
C ILE A 77 5.22 -16.82 7.96
N ALA A 78 5.68 -16.22 9.06
CA ALA A 78 6.67 -15.13 9.04
C ALA A 78 8.01 -15.57 8.42
N LYS A 79 8.48 -16.80 8.69
CA LYS A 79 9.67 -17.37 8.06
C LYS A 79 9.51 -17.46 6.54
N GLN A 80 8.38 -17.96 6.05
CA GLN A 80 8.10 -18.04 4.61
C GLN A 80 8.02 -16.64 3.97
N VAL A 81 7.32 -15.70 4.60
CA VAL A 81 7.24 -14.31 4.13
C VAL A 81 8.63 -13.65 4.07
N LYS A 82 9.46 -13.83 5.10
CA LYS A 82 10.82 -13.28 5.14
C LYS A 82 11.67 -13.77 3.98
N ILE A 83 11.59 -15.07 3.65
CA ILE A 83 12.29 -15.65 2.50
C ILE A 83 11.85 -14.99 1.18
N LEU A 84 10.54 -14.80 1.00
CA LEU A 84 9.98 -14.17 -0.20
C LEU A 84 10.39 -12.71 -0.31
N ARG A 85 10.27 -11.95 0.80
CA ARG A 85 10.61 -10.52 0.87
C ARG A 85 12.08 -10.27 0.58
N ALA A 86 12.98 -11.13 1.07
CA ALA A 86 14.41 -10.99 0.81
C ALA A 86 14.77 -11.00 -0.69
N LYS A 87 13.97 -11.66 -1.54
CA LYS A 87 14.21 -11.70 -3.00
C LYS A 87 13.49 -10.60 -3.77
N LEU A 88 12.53 -9.93 -3.15
CA LEU A 88 11.80 -8.78 -3.69
C LEU A 88 12.42 -7.44 -3.27
N ASP A 89 13.33 -7.46 -2.29
CA ASP A 89 14.03 -6.28 -1.84
C ASP A 89 15.11 -5.90 -2.88
N PRO A 90 14.97 -4.77 -3.57
CA PRO A 90 15.93 -4.31 -4.58
C PRO A 90 17.29 -3.93 -4.00
N VAL A 91 17.37 -3.61 -2.70
CA VAL A 91 18.61 -3.32 -1.99
C VAL A 91 19.33 -4.61 -1.63
N ALA A 92 18.58 -5.61 -1.14
CA ALA A 92 19.16 -6.91 -0.78
C ALA A 92 19.46 -7.79 -2.01
N ASN A 93 18.61 -7.74 -3.04
CA ASN A 93 18.72 -8.51 -4.28
C ASN A 93 18.96 -7.58 -5.48
N THR A 94 20.09 -6.88 -5.44
CA THR A 94 20.45 -5.94 -6.52
C THR A 94 20.47 -6.62 -7.89
N ARG A 95 19.76 -6.03 -8.86
CA ARG A 95 19.61 -6.54 -10.24
C ARG A 95 18.91 -7.90 -10.36
N LEU A 96 18.11 -8.31 -9.36
CA LEU A 96 17.34 -9.56 -9.38
C LEU A 96 18.22 -10.80 -9.67
N LYS A 97 19.47 -10.80 -9.19
CA LYS A 97 20.43 -11.88 -9.45
C LYS A 97 19.99 -13.21 -8.83
N GLU A 98 19.29 -13.13 -7.70
CA GLU A 98 18.78 -14.29 -7.01
C GLU A 98 17.35 -14.56 -7.43
N ALA A 99 17.09 -15.81 -7.83
CA ALA A 99 15.77 -16.23 -8.26
C ALA A 99 14.72 -16.11 -7.13
N PHE A 100 13.52 -15.71 -7.50
CA PHE A 100 12.38 -15.67 -6.59
C PHE A 100 11.98 -17.11 -6.21
N PRO A 101 11.74 -17.42 -4.93
CA PRO A 101 11.53 -18.79 -4.48
C PRO A 101 10.08 -19.22 -4.70
N VAL A 102 9.73 -19.52 -5.95
CA VAL A 102 8.36 -19.86 -6.41
C VAL A 102 7.73 -21.03 -5.64
N ALA A 103 8.53 -22.02 -5.23
CA ALA A 103 8.05 -23.14 -4.42
C ALA A 103 7.61 -22.70 -3.01
N VAL A 104 8.33 -21.75 -2.40
CA VAL A 104 7.94 -21.16 -1.11
C VAL A 104 6.68 -20.32 -1.27
N ALA A 105 6.58 -19.56 -2.36
CA ALA A 105 5.38 -18.78 -2.67
C ALA A 105 4.14 -19.67 -2.85
N HIS A 106 4.30 -20.84 -3.51
CA HIS A 106 3.24 -21.82 -3.66
C HIS A 106 2.86 -22.48 -2.33
N LYS A 107 3.86 -22.87 -1.53
CA LYS A 107 3.63 -23.45 -0.21
C LYS A 107 2.88 -22.50 0.71
N LEU A 108 3.29 -21.23 0.77
CA LEU A 108 2.60 -20.21 1.55
C LEU A 108 1.15 -20.04 1.09
N TYR A 109 0.90 -19.97 -0.23
CA TYR A 109 -0.45 -19.93 -0.79
C TYR A 109 -1.30 -21.12 -0.33
N GLN A 110 -0.76 -22.34 -0.40
CA GLN A 110 -1.47 -23.54 0.05
C GLN A 110 -1.78 -23.49 1.55
N ASP A 111 -0.82 -23.07 2.37
CA ASP A 111 -0.99 -22.98 3.82
C ASP A 111 -2.11 -21.97 4.19
N ILE A 112 -2.17 -20.80 3.53
CA ILE A 112 -3.05 -19.69 3.96
C ILE A 112 -4.38 -19.61 3.20
N LEU A 113 -4.44 -20.04 1.94
CA LEU A 113 -5.61 -19.84 1.06
C LEU A 113 -6.05 -21.11 0.33
N GLY A 114 -5.11 -21.94 -0.12
CA GLY A 114 -5.32 -23.10 -1.00
C GLY A 114 -6.64 -23.85 -0.80
N PRO A 115 -6.92 -24.39 0.41
CA PRO A 115 -8.08 -25.26 0.62
C PRO A 115 -9.45 -24.59 0.46
N GLU A 116 -9.55 -23.26 0.52
CA GLU A 116 -10.85 -22.57 0.29
C GLU A 116 -11.02 -22.05 -1.14
N THR A 117 -10.00 -22.14 -1.99
CA THR A 117 -9.97 -21.37 -3.26
C THR A 117 -11.03 -21.79 -4.28
N ALA A 118 -11.62 -22.98 -4.15
CA ALA A 118 -12.80 -23.37 -4.91
C ALA A 118 -13.98 -22.40 -4.72
N ARG A 119 -14.11 -21.77 -3.55
CA ARG A 119 -15.14 -20.76 -3.25
C ARG A 119 -14.89 -19.42 -3.94
N LEU A 120 -13.68 -19.22 -4.47
CA LEU A 120 -13.26 -18.02 -5.20
C LEU A 120 -13.35 -18.18 -6.72
N ALA A 121 -13.96 -19.25 -7.22
CA ALA A 121 -14.00 -19.56 -8.66
C ALA A 121 -14.60 -18.42 -9.50
N GLU A 122 -15.64 -17.76 -9.00
CA GLU A 122 -16.31 -16.64 -9.68
C GLU A 122 -15.73 -15.26 -9.29
N VAL A 123 -14.80 -15.21 -8.35
CA VAL A 123 -14.20 -13.97 -7.87
C VAL A 123 -13.17 -13.48 -8.89
N LYS A 124 -13.25 -12.18 -9.22
CA LYS A 124 -12.30 -11.44 -10.05
C LYS A 124 -11.49 -10.45 -9.24
N THR A 125 -12.09 -9.87 -8.20
CA THR A 125 -11.43 -8.93 -7.29
C THR A 125 -11.43 -9.49 -5.87
N LEU A 126 -10.24 -9.67 -5.30
CA LEU A 126 -10.06 -10.20 -3.96
C LEU A 126 -9.58 -9.08 -3.02
N PHE A 127 -10.44 -8.66 -2.11
CA PHE A 127 -10.08 -7.80 -0.99
C PHE A 127 -9.31 -8.63 0.05
N VAL A 128 -8.15 -8.15 0.46
CA VAL A 128 -7.27 -8.84 1.40
C VAL A 128 -7.10 -7.96 2.64
N VAL A 129 -7.48 -8.49 3.81
CA VAL A 129 -7.17 -7.90 5.11
C VAL A 129 -6.05 -8.76 5.72
N PRO A 130 -4.77 -8.40 5.49
CA PRO A 130 -3.63 -9.13 6.03
C PRO A 130 -3.51 -8.91 7.54
N ASP A 131 -2.70 -9.75 8.18
CA ASP A 131 -2.32 -9.60 9.58
C ASP A 131 -0.86 -10.07 9.78
N GLY A 132 -0.18 -9.47 10.75
CA GLY A 132 1.21 -9.79 11.11
C GLY A 132 2.16 -9.76 9.90
N ALA A 133 2.95 -10.82 9.71
CA ALA A 133 3.95 -10.86 8.65
C ALA A 133 3.36 -10.71 7.24
N LEU A 134 2.10 -11.13 7.02
CA LEU A 134 1.43 -11.05 5.72
C LEU A 134 1.24 -9.61 5.25
N GLU A 135 1.21 -8.62 6.16
CA GLU A 135 1.10 -7.20 5.80
C GLU A 135 2.26 -6.71 4.92
N SER A 136 3.43 -7.32 5.08
CA SER A 136 4.62 -6.95 4.31
C SER A 136 4.66 -7.56 2.91
N LEU A 137 3.85 -8.59 2.64
CA LEU A 137 3.91 -9.38 1.41
C LEU A 137 2.82 -8.93 0.41
N PRO A 138 3.19 -8.54 -0.82
CA PRO A 138 2.21 -8.37 -1.89
C PRO A 138 1.59 -9.73 -2.25
N PHE A 139 0.31 -9.94 -1.96
CA PHE A 139 -0.36 -11.23 -2.23
C PHE A 139 -0.34 -11.62 -3.71
N SER A 140 -0.21 -10.64 -4.61
CA SER A 140 -0.04 -10.83 -6.05
C SER A 140 1.14 -11.73 -6.43
N VAL A 141 2.17 -11.83 -5.59
CA VAL A 141 3.37 -12.68 -5.84
C VAL A 141 3.23 -14.12 -5.38
N LEU A 142 2.10 -14.49 -4.75
CA LEU A 142 1.82 -15.88 -4.39
C LEU A 142 1.60 -16.72 -5.65
N VAL A 143 1.81 -18.03 -5.55
CA VAL A 143 1.73 -18.96 -6.69
C VAL A 143 0.59 -19.95 -6.47
N THR A 144 -0.35 -20.02 -7.40
CA THR A 144 -1.64 -20.72 -7.21
C THR A 144 -1.64 -22.18 -7.66
N ALA A 145 -0.62 -22.62 -8.40
CA ALA A 145 -0.43 -23.99 -8.86
C ALA A 145 1.02 -24.42 -8.66
N PRO A 146 1.32 -25.72 -8.47
CA PRO A 146 2.70 -26.18 -8.32
C PRO A 146 3.57 -25.68 -9.49
N PRO A 147 4.75 -25.10 -9.22
CA PRO A 147 5.63 -24.66 -10.29
C PRO A 147 6.12 -25.89 -11.08
N THR A 148 5.85 -25.92 -12.37
CA THR A 148 6.32 -26.97 -13.29
C THR A 148 7.41 -26.43 -14.21
N GLY A 149 8.42 -27.24 -14.53
CA GLY A 149 9.51 -26.83 -15.44
C GLY A 149 10.54 -25.93 -14.75
N ASN A 150 11.11 -24.97 -15.49
CA ASN A 150 12.13 -24.06 -14.97
C ASN A 150 11.49 -23.01 -14.04
N PRO A 151 11.81 -22.98 -12.74
CA PRO A 151 11.23 -22.03 -11.78
C PRO A 151 11.63 -20.56 -12.03
N GLN A 152 12.58 -20.30 -12.92
CA GLN A 152 12.99 -18.96 -13.34
C GLN A 152 12.27 -18.48 -14.61
N ASP A 153 11.44 -19.32 -15.22
CA ASP A 153 10.55 -18.90 -16.30
C ASP A 153 9.29 -18.24 -15.72
N TYR A 154 9.46 -17.00 -15.26
CA TYR A 154 8.39 -16.25 -14.59
C TYR A 154 7.16 -15.97 -15.47
N GLN A 155 7.27 -16.13 -16.79
CA GLN A 155 6.14 -15.96 -17.69
C GLN A 155 5.10 -17.05 -17.48
N ASN A 156 5.54 -18.28 -17.25
CA ASN A 156 4.67 -19.45 -17.12
C ASN A 156 4.27 -19.78 -15.66
N ILE A 157 4.74 -19.00 -14.69
CA ILE A 157 4.31 -19.15 -13.30
C ILE A 157 2.84 -18.70 -13.12
N ALA A 158 2.07 -19.54 -12.42
CA ALA A 158 0.67 -19.31 -12.08
C ALA A 158 0.50 -18.30 -10.93
N TRP A 159 1.01 -17.08 -11.12
CA TRP A 159 0.90 -15.98 -10.15
C TRP A 159 -0.55 -15.72 -9.75
N LEU A 160 -0.77 -15.40 -8.47
CA LEU A 160 -2.07 -15.06 -7.92
C LEU A 160 -2.71 -13.88 -8.67
N SER A 161 -1.89 -12.90 -9.07
CA SER A 161 -2.32 -11.75 -9.88
C SER A 161 -2.91 -12.11 -11.24
N ARG A 162 -2.63 -13.29 -11.79
CA ARG A 162 -3.25 -13.77 -13.04
C ARG A 162 -4.69 -14.22 -12.84
N LYS A 163 -5.07 -14.58 -11.61
CA LYS A 163 -6.42 -15.03 -11.26
C LYS A 163 -7.28 -13.92 -10.67
N TRP A 164 -6.72 -13.14 -9.73
CA TRP A 164 -7.46 -12.13 -9.00
C TRP A 164 -6.76 -10.78 -9.00
N ALA A 165 -7.52 -9.71 -9.23
CA ALA A 165 -7.10 -8.36 -8.89
C ALA A 165 -7.17 -8.21 -7.37
N THR A 166 -6.02 -8.08 -6.72
CA THR A 166 -5.94 -7.96 -5.25
C THR A 166 -6.06 -6.51 -4.81
N VAL A 167 -6.87 -6.26 -3.78
CA VAL A 167 -7.01 -4.95 -3.13
C VAL A 167 -6.74 -5.13 -1.63
N THR A 168 -5.71 -4.49 -1.10
CA THR A 168 -5.41 -4.56 0.34
C THR A 168 -6.28 -3.57 1.10
N LEU A 169 -6.91 -4.05 2.17
CA LEU A 169 -7.66 -3.23 3.13
C LEU A 169 -6.98 -3.34 4.50
N PRO A 170 -6.88 -2.25 5.27
CA PRO A 170 -6.33 -2.33 6.62
C PRO A 170 -7.28 -3.07 7.56
N THR A 171 -8.59 -2.97 7.34
CA THR A 171 -9.61 -3.70 8.10
C THR A 171 -10.84 -4.01 7.23
N VAL A 172 -11.66 -4.99 7.65
CA VAL A 172 -12.94 -5.30 6.99
C VAL A 172 -13.88 -4.09 6.99
N SER A 173 -13.93 -3.34 8.08
CA SER A 173 -14.79 -2.15 8.21
C SER A 173 -14.40 -1.01 7.26
N SER A 174 -13.15 -1.00 6.77
CA SER A 174 -12.71 -0.04 5.75
C SER A 174 -13.49 -0.21 4.45
N LEU A 175 -13.87 -1.43 4.07
CA LEU A 175 -14.72 -1.66 2.90
C LEU A 175 -16.08 -0.97 3.07
N HIS A 176 -16.67 -1.11 4.27
CA HIS A 176 -17.96 -0.48 4.58
C HIS A 176 -17.89 1.04 4.54
N ALA A 177 -16.88 1.61 5.21
CA ALA A 177 -16.65 3.05 5.18
C ALA A 177 -16.47 3.53 3.73
N LEU A 178 -15.55 2.94 2.96
CA LEU A 178 -15.28 3.38 1.59
C LEU A 178 -16.51 3.26 0.67
N ARG A 179 -17.32 2.20 0.79
CA ARG A 179 -18.54 2.02 -0.02
C ARG A 179 -19.64 3.01 0.37
N THR A 180 -19.82 3.27 1.66
CA THR A 180 -20.87 4.18 2.16
C THR A 180 -20.50 5.64 1.93
N LEU A 181 -19.23 6.00 2.13
CA LEU A 181 -18.74 7.35 1.85
C LEU A 181 -18.75 7.66 0.36
N ALA A 182 -18.43 6.68 -0.49
CA ALA A 182 -18.49 6.85 -1.94
C ALA A 182 -19.91 7.17 -2.43
N THR A 183 -20.97 6.64 -1.80
CA THR A 183 -22.35 6.96 -2.19
C THR A 183 -22.84 8.31 -1.66
N GLN A 184 -22.21 8.85 -0.61
CA GLN A 184 -22.57 10.14 0.00
C GLN A 184 -21.83 11.34 -0.63
N ARG A 185 -20.73 11.09 -1.34
CA ARG A 185 -19.91 12.16 -1.92
C ARG A 185 -20.51 12.71 -3.21
N GLN A 186 -20.53 14.03 -3.31
CA GLN A 186 -20.80 14.71 -4.58
C GLN A 186 -19.69 14.40 -5.58
N ALA A 187 -20.06 14.11 -6.82
CA ALA A 187 -19.10 13.75 -7.85
C ALA A 187 -18.09 14.88 -8.09
N ALA A 188 -16.80 14.57 -8.01
CA ALA A 188 -15.73 15.46 -8.41
C ALA A 188 -15.92 15.86 -9.89
N ASN A 189 -15.83 17.16 -10.17
CA ASN A 189 -16.10 17.71 -11.50
C ASN A 189 -14.82 17.96 -12.32
N GLN A 190 -13.65 17.97 -11.68
CA GLN A 190 -12.36 18.07 -12.36
C GLN A 190 -11.75 16.68 -12.58
N PRO A 191 -11.18 16.40 -13.77
CA PRO A 191 -10.66 15.08 -14.09
C PRO A 191 -9.40 14.69 -13.32
N PHE A 192 -8.44 15.60 -13.15
CA PHE A 192 -7.11 15.28 -12.64
C PHE A 192 -6.41 16.49 -12.04
N VAL A 193 -5.61 16.28 -10.99
CA VAL A 193 -4.57 17.22 -10.54
C VAL A 193 -3.28 16.47 -10.24
N GLY A 194 -2.15 17.04 -10.65
CA GLY A 194 -0.83 16.44 -10.50
C GLY A 194 0.17 17.36 -9.82
N PHE A 195 0.95 16.81 -8.88
CA PHE A 195 2.09 17.47 -8.24
C PHE A 195 3.32 16.61 -8.46
N GLY A 196 4.37 17.14 -9.07
CA GLY A 196 5.55 16.33 -9.35
C GLY A 196 6.73 17.16 -9.80
N ASP A 197 7.83 16.48 -10.04
CA ASP A 197 9.14 17.08 -10.30
C ASP A 197 9.43 18.27 -9.37
N PRO A 198 9.39 18.09 -8.04
CA PRO A 198 9.67 19.21 -7.14
C PRO A 198 11.12 19.68 -7.31
N LYS A 199 11.34 20.95 -7.00
CA LYS A 199 12.64 21.59 -7.17
C LYS A 199 13.62 21.08 -6.12
N PHE A 200 14.32 20.02 -6.48
CA PHE A 200 15.45 19.48 -5.74
C PHE A 200 16.74 19.60 -6.55
N THR A 201 17.87 19.75 -5.86
CA THR A 201 19.19 20.01 -6.45
C THR A 201 20.22 18.95 -6.06
N GLY A 202 19.81 17.88 -5.37
CA GLY A 202 20.68 16.76 -5.05
C GLY A 202 21.07 15.96 -6.29
N ASP A 203 22.07 15.09 -6.14
CA ASP A 203 22.56 14.27 -7.25
C ASP A 203 21.50 13.26 -7.71
N PRO A 204 21.02 13.31 -8.97
CA PRO A 204 20.09 12.33 -9.52
C PRO A 204 20.66 10.91 -9.57
N SER A 205 21.99 10.75 -9.62
CA SER A 205 22.65 9.43 -9.66
C SER A 205 22.62 8.71 -8.32
N ALA A 206 22.64 9.46 -7.21
CA ALA A 206 22.53 8.93 -5.86
C ALA A 206 21.13 8.37 -5.55
N ASN A 207 20.10 8.80 -6.29
CA ASN A 207 18.69 8.51 -6.03
C ASN A 207 18.02 7.57 -7.07
N ARG A 208 18.79 6.98 -7.99
CA ARG A 208 18.27 6.07 -9.04
C ARG A 208 18.10 4.63 -8.50
N GLY A 209 16.93 4.32 -7.92
CA GLY A 209 16.52 2.97 -7.56
C GLY A 209 15.32 2.92 -6.62
N VAL A 210 14.61 1.78 -6.59
CA VAL A 210 13.68 1.46 -5.50
C VAL A 210 14.56 1.21 -4.26
N GLY A 211 14.57 2.13 -3.29
CA GLY A 211 15.59 2.20 -2.23
C GLY A 211 16.62 3.34 -2.41
N GLY A 212 16.31 4.33 -3.25
CA GLY A 212 17.20 5.44 -3.64
C GLY A 212 17.61 6.41 -2.53
N ILE A 213 17.20 6.22 -1.28
CA ILE A 213 17.67 7.05 -0.17
C ILE A 213 18.73 6.28 0.61
N ARG A 214 19.89 6.06 -0.01
CA ARG A 214 21.10 5.69 0.73
C ARG A 214 21.69 6.98 1.29
N LEU A 215 21.24 7.41 2.47
CA LEU A 215 21.89 8.48 3.21
C LEU A 215 23.25 7.97 3.69
N ILE A 216 24.27 8.28 2.90
CA ILE A 216 25.67 8.01 3.24
C ILE A 216 26.03 8.88 4.46
N GLY A 217 26.24 8.22 5.60
CA GLY A 217 27.45 8.41 6.40
C GLY A 217 27.59 9.61 7.34
N ASP A 218 26.81 10.70 7.25
CA ASP A 218 27.04 11.89 8.11
C ASP A 218 25.74 12.48 8.72
N ILE A 219 25.01 11.68 9.51
CA ILE A 219 23.72 12.05 10.10
C ILE A 219 23.73 11.96 11.65
N ASN A 220 24.68 12.64 12.30
CA ASN A 220 24.82 12.64 13.76
C ASN A 220 23.97 13.70 14.51
N SER A 221 22.81 14.16 14.00
CA SER A 221 22.13 15.33 14.61
C SER A 221 20.60 15.32 14.74
N GLY A 222 19.91 14.19 14.63
CA GLY A 222 18.54 14.07 15.22
C GLY A 222 17.38 14.75 14.46
N ALA A 223 17.60 15.62 13.47
CA ALA A 223 16.57 16.12 12.56
C ALA A 223 17.19 16.56 11.22
N ILE A 224 16.62 16.18 10.08
CA ILE A 224 17.00 16.76 8.78
C ILE A 224 16.10 17.99 8.56
N PRO A 225 16.65 19.23 8.60
CA PRO A 225 15.85 20.39 8.27
C PRO A 225 15.43 20.31 6.79
N ALA A 226 14.21 20.72 6.47
CA ALA A 226 13.60 20.53 5.15
C ALA A 226 14.43 21.12 3.98
N ASN A 227 15.25 22.15 4.26
CA ASN A 227 16.20 22.72 3.30
C ASN A 227 17.39 21.81 2.94
N ARG A 228 17.75 20.86 3.82
CA ARG A 228 18.76 19.83 3.54
C ARG A 228 18.19 18.71 2.68
N LEU A 229 16.88 18.46 2.75
CA LEU A 229 16.21 17.47 1.89
C LEU A 229 16.31 17.87 0.40
N SER A 230 16.19 19.16 0.07
CA SER A 230 16.31 19.61 -1.33
C SER A 230 17.69 19.39 -1.94
N THR A 231 18.74 19.35 -1.12
CA THR A 231 20.10 19.09 -1.60
C THR A 231 20.47 17.61 -1.58
N ILE A 232 19.67 16.77 -0.91
CA ILE A 232 19.86 15.31 -0.84
C ILE A 232 19.10 14.63 -1.97
N LEU A 233 17.84 15.03 -2.17
CA LEU A 233 16.98 14.43 -3.18
C LEU A 233 17.34 14.96 -4.57
N GLY A 234 17.40 14.07 -5.54
CA GLY A 234 17.61 14.43 -6.94
C GLY A 234 16.30 14.90 -7.59
N PRO A 235 16.37 15.81 -8.59
CA PRO A 235 15.22 16.16 -9.41
C PRO A 235 14.65 14.94 -10.13
N LEU A 236 13.36 14.98 -10.44
CA LEU A 236 12.61 13.88 -11.08
C LEU A 236 11.94 14.35 -12.38
N PRO A 237 12.69 14.83 -13.40
CA PRO A 237 12.10 15.42 -14.60
C PRO A 237 11.21 14.44 -15.39
N GLY A 238 11.44 13.13 -15.26
CA GLY A 238 10.56 12.11 -15.82
C GLY A 238 9.12 12.18 -15.29
N THR A 239 8.94 12.60 -14.04
CA THR A 239 7.60 12.74 -13.43
C THR A 239 6.82 13.92 -14.02
N ALA A 240 7.49 14.97 -14.50
CA ALA A 240 6.83 16.04 -15.23
C ALA A 240 6.26 15.55 -16.57
N ILE A 241 6.99 14.68 -17.27
CA ILE A 241 6.53 14.03 -18.50
C ILE A 241 5.32 13.13 -18.20
N GLU A 242 5.41 12.33 -17.13
CA GLU A 242 4.33 11.45 -16.67
C GLU A 242 3.04 12.24 -16.36
N LEU A 243 3.13 13.30 -15.56
CA LEU A 243 1.96 14.10 -15.18
C LEU A 243 1.29 14.76 -16.39
N LYS A 244 2.07 15.25 -17.35
CA LYS A 244 1.54 15.81 -18.60
C LYS A 244 0.82 14.74 -19.43
N ALA A 245 1.39 13.54 -19.54
CA ALA A 245 0.76 12.43 -20.24
C ALA A 245 -0.54 11.96 -19.57
N ASN A 246 -0.55 11.87 -18.23
CA ASN A 246 -1.73 11.47 -17.46
C ASN A 246 -2.83 12.54 -17.51
N ALA A 247 -2.49 13.82 -17.37
CA ALA A 247 -3.43 14.92 -17.51
C ALA A 247 -4.10 14.90 -18.89
N LYS A 248 -3.32 14.77 -19.97
CA LYS A 248 -3.84 14.66 -21.33
C LYS A 248 -4.77 13.46 -21.49
N THR A 249 -4.37 12.29 -20.99
CA THR A 249 -5.16 11.04 -21.07
C THR A 249 -6.49 11.16 -20.32
N LEU A 250 -6.50 11.86 -19.18
CA LEU A 250 -7.68 12.06 -18.36
C LEU A 250 -8.53 13.28 -18.79
N GLY A 251 -8.12 14.01 -19.83
CA GLY A 251 -8.83 15.19 -20.33
C GLY A 251 -8.69 16.42 -19.44
N ALA A 252 -7.60 16.55 -18.69
CA ALA A 252 -7.28 17.71 -17.87
C ALA A 252 -6.35 18.68 -18.60
N GLY A 253 -6.54 19.98 -18.38
CA GLY A 253 -5.66 21.02 -18.92
C GLY A 253 -4.36 21.17 -18.12
N GLU A 254 -3.34 21.79 -18.71
CA GLU A 254 -2.02 21.96 -18.06
C GLU A 254 -2.07 22.72 -16.73
N ASN A 255 -3.09 23.56 -16.52
CA ASN A 255 -3.30 24.30 -15.27
C ASN A 255 -3.58 23.39 -14.07
N SER A 256 -3.91 22.11 -14.29
CA SER A 256 -4.07 21.12 -13.25
C SER A 256 -2.76 20.42 -12.86
N ILE A 257 -1.61 20.87 -13.37
CA ILE A 257 -0.29 20.32 -13.06
C ILE A 257 0.55 21.37 -12.34
N PHE A 258 1.16 20.97 -11.24
CA PHE A 258 2.05 21.78 -10.43
C PHE A 258 3.44 21.12 -10.42
N LEU A 259 4.41 21.78 -11.05
CA LEU A 259 5.79 21.31 -11.19
C LEU A 259 6.77 22.24 -10.50
N GLN A 260 7.98 21.75 -10.20
CA GLN A 260 9.11 22.56 -9.75
C GLN A 260 8.74 23.46 -8.56
N GLU A 261 8.94 24.77 -8.64
CA GLU A 261 8.60 25.73 -7.57
C GLU A 261 7.14 25.63 -7.14
N ARG A 262 6.23 25.22 -8.02
CA ARG A 262 4.79 25.08 -7.73
C ARG A 262 4.42 23.74 -7.10
N ALA A 263 5.27 22.72 -7.18
CA ALA A 263 5.07 21.43 -6.51
C ALA A 263 5.43 21.52 -5.01
N ASN A 264 4.70 22.37 -4.27
CA ASN A 264 4.99 22.72 -2.87
C ASN A 264 3.76 22.52 -1.95
N ILE A 265 4.00 22.44 -0.64
CA ILE A 265 2.95 22.24 0.37
C ILE A 265 1.87 23.33 0.34
N PRO A 266 2.20 24.65 0.31
CA PRO A 266 1.19 25.69 0.18
C PRO A 266 0.24 25.51 -1.01
N GLN A 267 0.76 25.07 -2.16
CA GLN A 267 -0.04 24.84 -3.35
C GLN A 267 -0.97 23.63 -3.19
N VAL A 268 -0.52 22.56 -2.53
CA VAL A 268 -1.38 21.40 -2.20
C VAL A 268 -2.53 21.84 -1.31
N TYR A 269 -2.27 22.62 -0.25
CA TYR A 269 -3.32 23.08 0.66
C TYR A 269 -4.30 24.09 0.02
N LYS A 270 -3.81 24.93 -0.91
CA LYS A 270 -4.68 25.82 -1.70
C LYS A 270 -5.56 25.05 -2.68
N THR A 271 -5.12 23.87 -3.10
CA THR A 271 -5.86 23.04 -4.05
C THR A 271 -6.94 22.25 -3.32
N ARG A 272 -8.20 22.49 -3.67
CA ARG A 272 -9.33 21.70 -3.16
C ARG A 272 -9.33 20.29 -3.77
N LEU A 273 -8.55 19.38 -3.21
CA LEU A 273 -8.34 18.02 -3.74
C LEU A 273 -9.65 17.23 -3.96
N LYS A 274 -10.69 17.50 -3.16
CA LYS A 274 -12.02 16.87 -3.30
C LYS A 274 -12.73 17.17 -4.63
N ASP A 275 -12.31 18.22 -5.35
CA ASP A 275 -12.92 18.62 -6.61
C ASP A 275 -12.38 17.77 -7.79
N TYR A 276 -11.31 16.98 -7.57
CA TYR A 276 -10.64 16.18 -8.60
C TYR A 276 -10.92 14.68 -8.47
N LYS A 277 -11.19 14.03 -9.60
CA LYS A 277 -11.42 12.57 -9.68
C LYS A 277 -10.14 11.76 -9.45
N VAL A 278 -9.00 12.31 -9.87
CA VAL A 278 -7.68 11.71 -9.70
C VAL A 278 -6.72 12.76 -9.15
N VAL A 279 -6.02 12.43 -8.07
CA VAL A 279 -4.94 13.23 -7.49
C VAL A 279 -3.67 12.41 -7.60
N GLN A 280 -2.64 12.95 -8.23
CA GLN A 280 -1.36 12.26 -8.40
C GLN A 280 -0.22 13.06 -7.77
N PHE A 281 0.54 12.40 -6.89
CA PHE A 281 1.83 12.87 -6.40
C PHE A 281 2.93 12.02 -7.03
N ALA A 282 3.68 12.61 -7.96
CA ALA A 282 4.78 11.95 -8.66
C ALA A 282 6.10 12.55 -8.14
N THR A 283 6.49 12.12 -6.94
CA THR A 283 7.66 12.63 -6.19
C THR A 283 8.33 11.52 -5.37
N HIS A 284 9.41 11.84 -4.66
CA HIS A 284 10.04 10.96 -3.69
C HIS A 284 9.09 10.68 -2.51
N ALA A 285 8.90 9.39 -2.20
CA ALA A 285 8.25 8.95 -0.97
C ALA A 285 9.32 8.49 0.03
N LEU A 286 9.16 8.90 1.28
CA LEU A 286 9.98 8.50 2.42
C LEU A 286 9.21 7.43 3.19
N VAL A 287 9.65 6.17 3.17
CA VAL A 287 8.86 5.05 3.72
C VAL A 287 9.45 4.55 5.05
N ALA A 288 8.61 4.18 6.03
CA ALA A 288 9.01 3.77 7.39
C ALA A 288 10.13 2.71 7.50
N GLY A 289 10.30 1.84 6.51
CA GLY A 289 11.39 0.86 6.50
C GLY A 289 12.77 1.48 6.23
N GLU A 290 12.82 2.54 5.43
CA GLU A 290 14.02 3.34 5.15
C GLU A 290 14.35 4.25 6.35
N ILE A 291 13.35 4.56 7.17
CA ILE A 291 13.46 5.39 8.38
C ILE A 291 14.37 4.75 9.45
N LYS A 292 14.59 3.43 9.48
CA LYS A 292 15.55 2.84 10.45
C LYS A 292 17.00 3.30 10.25
N GLN A 293 17.38 3.73 9.04
CA GLN A 293 18.69 4.36 8.79
C GLN A 293 18.72 5.85 9.15
N PHE A 294 17.56 6.46 9.38
CA PHE A 294 17.41 7.74 10.04
C PHE A 294 17.28 7.43 11.54
N GLN A 295 18.38 7.40 12.29
CA GLN A 295 18.31 7.45 13.76
C GLN A 295 17.84 8.85 14.23
N LEU A 296 16.68 9.27 13.74
CA LEU A 296 16.01 10.53 14.00
C LEU A 296 14.62 10.13 14.46
N GLY A 297 14.26 10.46 15.70
CA GLY A 297 13.03 10.00 16.33
C GLY A 297 11.79 10.21 15.44
N GLN A 298 10.85 9.26 15.51
CA GLN A 298 9.47 9.40 15.02
C GLN A 298 9.31 10.03 13.63
N ALA A 299 10.18 9.76 12.66
CA ALA A 299 9.87 10.19 11.29
C ALA A 299 8.68 9.35 10.77
N GLU A 300 7.61 10.04 10.39
CA GLU A 300 6.44 9.44 9.77
C GLU A 300 6.69 9.26 8.26
N PRO A 301 6.09 8.25 7.61
CA PRO A 301 6.09 8.17 6.15
C PRO A 301 5.58 9.46 5.54
N ALA A 302 6.27 9.96 4.51
CA ALA A 302 5.98 11.25 3.91
C ALA A 302 6.22 11.25 2.40
N ILE A 303 5.66 12.24 1.71
CA ILE A 303 6.04 12.58 0.35
C ILE A 303 6.82 13.91 0.37
N ALA A 304 7.91 13.98 -0.37
CA ALA A 304 8.73 15.19 -0.42
C ALA A 304 8.21 16.15 -1.49
N LEU A 305 8.11 17.44 -1.16
CA LEU A 305 7.74 18.51 -2.07
C LEU A 305 8.77 19.64 -2.00
N THR A 306 8.70 20.60 -2.92
CA THR A 306 9.60 21.74 -2.97
C THR A 306 9.57 22.48 -1.64
N PRO A 307 10.72 22.63 -0.93
CA PRO A 307 10.76 23.37 0.32
C PRO A 307 10.51 24.86 0.08
N PRO A 308 10.10 25.62 1.12
CA PRO A 308 9.98 27.06 1.01
C PRO A 308 11.32 27.69 0.61
N PRO A 309 11.30 28.83 -0.12
CA PRO A 309 12.51 29.59 -0.37
C PRO A 309 13.18 29.98 0.96
N THR A 310 14.51 29.92 0.98
CA THR A 310 15.33 30.42 2.09
C THR A 310 15.31 31.93 2.16
#